data_AF-A0AAE4YA70-F1
#
_entry.id   AF-A0AAE4YA70-F1
#
_cell.length_a   1.000
_cell.length_b   1.000
_cell.length_c   1.000
_cell.angle_alpha   90.00
_cell.angle_beta   90.00
_cell.angle_gamma   90.00
#
_symmetry.space_group_name_H-M   'P 1'
#
loop_
_entity.id
_entity.type
_entity.pdbx_description
1 polymer ?
#
loop_
_entity_poly.entity_id
_entity_poly.type
_entity_poly.pdbx_seq_one_letter_code
_entity_poly.pdbx_strand_id
1 'polypeptide(L)'
;MTDRAALVDPAKRIGTVTRVSASQVELTLPMALAASGRRGMARGAVGDFVFIDCDRDVILGRITEVTIPEKQRSSLEHQIEQDPFVEPQGRLQLLATVSKTTQKVSRGINSQPRVGDGIFLADGHALSLAVKDALKGETTRPGGPLLVNLGRLSGIDGADISIPPEKLFGRHCGVFGATGGGKSWTVSRLVNEVVRLGGKCILFDPTGEFTGKVGGARQFAFGEAGAKDQPLARFPSRLLSELDLHALLTPTVQSQGPALRSATKSLRLAEALLSEPAPFPVEPAGGLRNVQISQNGQAFGFITIDEHGTVLKANKSWNAFGKAERILSERLSSEHCDFDLGSLARQVKNECIFPTGDNAGFFGGPDKNMAGYCNSLIVRIETFLSSPELACLFSDRGVDICSQIDAFLADPNARALVLSFEMVSFKHNTREILLNTLGRHLLGLARKGQFRDNPMVCFLDEAHQFIGRSVGDDLNRVPLDAFGLIAKEGRKYGLTTVIATQRPRDVPQDVLSQLGTLFVHRLTNERDRETIERACGDLDRSAAAFIPSLAQGEAIVVGPDLPAPLPILMTQPEKGQRPASHGPQYQERWGQDAKVVE
;
A
#
# COMPACT_ATOMS: atom_id res chain seq x y z
N MET A 1 32.11 21.17 -23.29
CA MET A 1 30.88 21.89 -23.66
C MET A 1 30.04 20.92 -24.46
N THR A 2 29.10 20.22 -23.82
CA THR A 2 28.18 19.29 -24.48
C THR A 2 27.17 20.10 -25.29
N ASP A 3 27.07 19.80 -26.58
CA ASP A 3 26.07 20.34 -27.50
C ASP A 3 24.68 20.24 -26.86
N ARG A 4 24.10 21.38 -26.50
CA ARG A 4 22.74 21.44 -25.97
C ARG A 4 21.80 21.30 -27.16
N ALA A 5 21.17 20.14 -27.30
CA ALA A 5 20.15 19.91 -28.32
C ALA A 5 19.09 21.02 -28.25
N ALA A 6 18.83 21.68 -29.38
CA ALA A 6 17.74 22.64 -29.47
C ALA A 6 16.41 21.92 -29.20
N LEU A 7 15.56 22.47 -28.32
CA LEU A 7 14.24 21.91 -28.03
C LEU A 7 13.34 21.89 -29.28
N VAL A 8 13.58 22.83 -30.21
CA VAL A 8 12.86 22.98 -31.47
C VAL A 8 13.83 22.73 -32.61
N ASP A 9 13.50 21.73 -33.44
CA ASP A 9 14.22 21.41 -34.67
C ASP A 9 13.35 21.84 -35.88
N PRO A 10 13.77 22.84 -36.66
CA PRO A 10 13.04 23.30 -37.84
C PRO A 10 12.71 22.19 -38.85
N ALA A 11 13.56 21.16 -38.96
CA ALA A 11 13.33 20.02 -39.85
C ALA A 11 12.23 19.07 -39.36
N LYS A 12 11.79 19.22 -38.11
CA LYS A 12 10.71 18.45 -37.48
C LYS A 12 9.40 19.22 -37.37
N ARG A 13 9.25 20.34 -38.08
CA ARG A 13 7.97 21.05 -38.16
C ARG A 13 6.91 20.16 -38.81
N ILE A 14 5.79 19.97 -38.13
CA ILE A 14 4.68 19.12 -38.60
C ILE A 14 3.38 19.89 -38.80
N GLY A 15 3.29 21.14 -38.31
CA GLY A 15 2.05 21.90 -38.37
C GLY A 15 2.14 23.33 -37.83
N THR A 16 0.96 23.91 -37.67
CA THR A 16 0.75 25.28 -37.16
C THR A 16 -0.50 25.35 -36.31
N VAL A 17 -0.46 26.19 -35.28
CA VAL A 17 -1.61 26.50 -34.42
C VAL A 17 -2.66 27.30 -35.21
N THR A 18 -3.89 26.81 -35.27
CA THR A 18 -5.01 27.48 -35.96
C THR A 18 -6.04 28.07 -35.00
N ARG A 19 -6.18 27.47 -33.81
CA ARG A 19 -7.09 27.98 -32.78
C ARG A 19 -6.53 27.71 -31.39
N VAL A 20 -6.71 28.67 -30.50
CA VAL A 20 -6.31 28.56 -29.09
C VAL A 20 -7.53 28.81 -28.23
N SER A 21 -7.78 27.91 -27.29
CA SER A 21 -8.81 28.04 -26.26
C SER A 21 -8.16 27.97 -24.87
N ALA A 22 -8.97 28.07 -23.81
CA ALA A 22 -8.48 28.01 -22.44
C ALA A 22 -7.77 26.68 -22.08
N SER A 23 -8.18 25.56 -22.68
CA SER A 23 -7.69 24.22 -22.35
C SER A 23 -7.22 23.38 -23.53
N GLN A 24 -7.50 23.80 -24.76
CA GLN A 24 -7.16 23.06 -25.97
C GLN A 24 -6.59 23.96 -27.06
N VAL A 25 -5.72 23.39 -27.87
CA VAL A 25 -5.18 24.02 -29.07
C VAL A 25 -5.59 23.18 -30.27
N GLU A 26 -6.17 23.81 -31.29
CA GLU A 26 -6.41 23.17 -32.59
C GLU A 26 -5.28 23.56 -33.53
N LEU A 27 -4.92 22.61 -34.39
CA LEU A 27 -3.78 22.73 -35.28
C LEU A 27 -4.08 22.14 -36.64
N THR A 28 -3.39 22.66 -37.65
CA THR A 28 -3.32 22.01 -38.96
C THR A 28 -2.07 21.14 -39.02
N LEU A 29 -2.25 19.87 -39.40
CA LEU A 29 -1.22 18.84 -39.49
C LEU A 29 -1.10 18.35 -40.95
N PRO A 30 -0.55 19.14 -41.87
CA PRO A 30 -0.44 18.74 -43.28
C PRO A 30 0.37 17.44 -43.45
N MET A 31 1.27 17.13 -42.52
CA MET A 31 2.09 15.91 -42.55
C MET A 31 1.40 14.68 -41.96
N ALA A 32 0.22 14.79 -41.35
CA ALA A 32 -0.45 13.65 -40.71
C ALA A 32 -1.20 12.74 -41.70
N LEU A 33 -1.34 13.16 -42.96
CA LEU A 33 -2.11 12.42 -43.96
C LEU A 33 -1.32 11.25 -44.55
N ALA A 34 -1.85 10.03 -44.40
CA ALA A 34 -1.25 8.81 -44.93
C ALA A 34 -1.61 8.56 -46.42
N ALA A 35 -1.18 9.46 -47.32
CA ALA A 35 -1.40 9.35 -48.76
C ALA A 35 -0.51 8.27 -49.43
N SER A 36 -0.95 7.72 -50.57
CA SER A 36 -0.17 6.74 -51.35
C SER A 36 1.22 7.31 -51.70
N GLY A 37 2.30 6.55 -51.43
CA GLY A 37 3.68 7.00 -51.63
C GLY A 37 4.30 7.83 -50.49
N ARG A 38 3.50 8.36 -49.53
CA ARG A 38 3.99 9.12 -48.35
C ARG A 38 3.65 8.47 -47.01
N ARG A 39 3.06 7.27 -46.99
CA ARG A 39 2.68 6.54 -45.75
C ARG A 39 3.83 6.38 -44.74
N GLY A 40 5.06 6.16 -45.19
CA GLY A 40 6.23 6.05 -44.31
C GLY A 40 6.80 7.40 -43.82
N MET A 41 6.29 8.52 -44.33
CA MET A 41 6.71 9.88 -44.00
C MET A 41 5.66 10.67 -43.20
N ALA A 42 4.47 10.08 -42.96
CA ALA A 42 3.41 10.72 -42.19
C ALA A 42 3.87 10.97 -40.74
N ARG A 43 3.61 12.16 -40.22
CA ARG A 43 4.01 12.62 -38.88
C ARG A 43 2.87 13.37 -38.21
N GLY A 44 2.73 13.24 -36.89
CA GLY A 44 1.65 13.89 -36.13
C GLY A 44 0.45 12.97 -35.95
N ALA A 45 0.70 11.75 -35.47
CA ALA A 45 -0.33 10.80 -35.10
C ALA A 45 -0.86 11.06 -33.68
N VAL A 46 -2.03 10.51 -33.37
CA VAL A 46 -2.55 10.52 -31.99
C VAL A 46 -1.55 9.85 -31.06
N GLY A 47 -1.18 10.56 -29.99
CA GLY A 47 -0.20 10.11 -29.01
C GLY A 47 1.17 10.76 -29.14
N ASP A 48 1.52 11.33 -30.30
CA ASP A 48 2.80 11.99 -30.54
C ASP A 48 2.97 13.21 -29.62
N PHE A 49 4.18 13.37 -29.08
CA PHE A 49 4.57 14.56 -28.34
C PHE A 49 5.11 15.62 -29.29
N VAL A 50 4.73 16.86 -29.03
CA VAL A 50 5.12 18.01 -29.85
C VAL A 50 5.52 19.18 -28.98
N PHE A 51 6.33 20.05 -29.55
CA PHE A 51 6.69 21.35 -29.01
C PHE A 51 6.00 22.45 -29.82
N ILE A 52 5.32 23.36 -29.14
CA ILE A 52 4.84 24.61 -29.72
C ILE A 52 5.90 25.67 -29.43
N ASP A 53 6.41 26.29 -30.48
CA ASP A 53 7.39 27.34 -30.38
C ASP A 53 6.71 28.69 -30.09
N CYS A 54 6.73 29.11 -28.83
CA CYS A 54 6.25 30.43 -28.39
C CYS A 54 7.44 31.39 -28.24
N ASP A 55 7.20 32.69 -28.04
CA ASP A 55 8.27 33.71 -28.07
C ASP A 55 9.45 33.38 -27.12
N ARG A 56 9.22 33.32 -25.80
CA ARG A 56 10.26 33.06 -24.79
C ARG A 56 10.30 31.62 -24.27
N ASP A 57 9.28 30.85 -24.59
CA ASP A 57 9.01 29.54 -24.02
C ASP A 57 8.63 28.55 -25.13
N VAL A 58 8.75 27.27 -24.82
CA VAL A 58 8.30 26.17 -25.65
C VAL A 58 7.25 25.40 -24.86
N ILE A 59 6.09 25.15 -25.45
CA ILE A 59 5.04 24.39 -24.79
C ILE A 59 5.14 22.93 -25.23
N LEU A 60 5.34 22.03 -24.29
CA LEU A 60 5.18 20.60 -24.52
C LEU A 60 3.69 20.27 -24.58
N GLY A 61 3.29 19.55 -25.61
CA GLY A 61 1.93 19.02 -25.73
C GLY A 61 1.89 17.65 -26.38
N ARG A 62 0.68 17.08 -26.40
CA ARG A 62 0.41 15.76 -26.98
C ARG A 62 -0.79 15.82 -27.92
N ILE A 63 -0.67 15.19 -29.08
CA ILE A 63 -1.78 15.09 -30.03
C ILE A 63 -2.81 14.10 -29.47
N THR A 64 -4.05 14.57 -29.26
CA THR A 64 -5.14 13.75 -28.71
C THR A 64 -6.12 13.30 -29.78
N GLU A 65 -6.23 14.05 -30.87
CA GLU A 65 -7.15 13.77 -31.96
C GLU A 65 -6.52 14.23 -33.27
N VAL A 66 -6.75 13.46 -34.33
CA VAL A 66 -6.46 13.84 -35.71
C VAL A 66 -7.70 13.51 -36.52
N THR A 67 -8.25 14.51 -37.21
CA THR A 67 -9.48 14.42 -37.97
C THR A 67 -9.34 15.15 -39.30
N ILE A 68 -10.29 14.89 -40.19
CA ILE A 68 -10.40 15.58 -41.48
C ILE A 68 -11.68 16.43 -41.41
N PRO A 69 -11.62 17.72 -41.83
CA PRO A 69 -12.80 18.56 -41.86
C PRO A 69 -13.95 17.90 -42.65
N GLU A 70 -15.17 17.89 -42.11
CA GLU A 70 -16.32 17.22 -42.75
C GLU A 70 -16.55 17.65 -44.19
N LYS A 71 -16.34 18.93 -44.49
CA LYS A 71 -16.49 19.52 -45.84
C LYS A 71 -15.53 18.92 -46.88
N GLN A 72 -14.43 18.31 -46.44
CA GLN A 72 -13.39 17.73 -47.30
C GLN A 72 -13.41 16.19 -47.30
N ARG A 73 -14.30 15.58 -46.51
CA ARG A 73 -14.35 14.12 -46.32
C ARG A 73 -14.75 13.37 -47.61
N SER A 74 -15.72 13.91 -48.35
CA SER A 74 -16.17 13.34 -49.63
C SER A 74 -15.11 13.44 -50.73
N SER A 75 -14.29 14.49 -50.72
CA SER A 75 -13.19 14.67 -51.67
C SER A 75 -12.03 13.71 -51.41
N LEU A 76 -11.83 13.30 -50.15
CA LEU A 76 -10.73 12.41 -49.74
C LEU A 76 -10.87 11.00 -50.32
N GLU A 77 -12.05 10.38 -50.20
CA GLU A 77 -12.26 8.99 -50.63
C GLU A 77 -11.94 8.77 -52.12
N HIS A 78 -12.19 9.79 -52.95
CA HIS A 78 -11.90 9.76 -54.38
C HIS A 78 -10.45 10.11 -54.73
N GLN A 79 -9.69 10.73 -53.83
CA GLN A 79 -8.36 11.29 -54.11
C GLN A 79 -7.22 10.60 -53.35
N ILE A 80 -7.49 9.60 -52.49
CA ILE A 80 -6.47 8.88 -51.72
C ILE A 80 -5.33 8.30 -52.60
N GLU A 81 -5.63 7.95 -53.85
CA GLU A 81 -4.66 7.43 -54.83
C GLU A 81 -3.94 8.53 -55.63
N GLN A 82 -4.37 9.80 -55.56
CA GLN A 82 -3.94 10.91 -56.43
C GLN A 82 -3.36 12.13 -55.69
N ASP A 83 -2.81 11.94 -54.49
CA ASP A 83 -2.28 13.01 -53.60
C ASP A 83 -3.38 14.02 -53.18
N PRO A 84 -4.22 13.67 -52.19
CA PRO A 84 -5.39 14.45 -51.80
C PRO A 84 -5.03 15.84 -51.25
N PHE A 85 -5.73 16.89 -51.71
CA PHE A 85 -5.60 18.26 -51.18
C PHE A 85 -6.49 18.44 -49.94
N VAL A 86 -6.13 17.72 -48.88
CA VAL A 86 -6.85 17.78 -47.61
C VAL A 86 -5.85 18.12 -46.51
N GLU A 87 -6.23 19.06 -45.64
CA GLU A 87 -5.42 19.45 -44.51
C GLU A 87 -6.01 18.85 -43.22
N PRO A 88 -5.39 17.80 -42.66
CA PRO A 88 -5.84 17.24 -41.40
C PRO A 88 -5.82 18.28 -40.28
N GLN A 89 -6.83 18.22 -39.43
CA GLN A 89 -6.91 19.02 -38.22
C GLN A 89 -6.59 18.14 -37.02
N GLY A 90 -5.81 18.66 -36.09
CA GLY A 90 -5.50 18.00 -34.84
C GLY A 90 -5.98 18.78 -33.63
N ARG A 91 -6.18 18.08 -32.52
CA ARG A 91 -6.28 18.69 -31.19
C ARG A 91 -5.06 18.34 -30.36
N LEU A 92 -4.61 19.34 -29.60
CA LEU A 92 -3.52 19.21 -28.67
C LEU A 92 -3.99 19.33 -27.23
N GLN A 93 -3.46 18.45 -26.40
CA GLN A 93 -3.40 18.64 -24.96
C GLN A 93 -2.10 19.36 -24.61
N LEU A 94 -2.18 20.48 -23.91
CA LEU A 94 -1.02 21.20 -23.40
C LEU A 94 -0.56 20.57 -22.07
N LEU A 95 0.73 20.28 -21.93
CA LEU A 95 1.27 19.52 -20.80
C LEU A 95 2.14 20.37 -19.88
N ALA A 96 3.12 21.10 -20.42
CA ALA A 96 4.05 21.89 -19.61
C ALA A 96 4.71 23.01 -20.42
N THR A 97 5.19 24.04 -19.75
CA THR A 97 5.99 25.12 -20.35
C THR A 97 7.47 24.93 -20.05
N VAL A 98 8.31 24.98 -21.08
CA VAL A 98 9.77 24.90 -21.01
C VAL A 98 10.37 26.23 -21.40
N SER A 99 11.14 26.86 -20.51
CA SER A 99 11.81 28.13 -20.81
C SER A 99 12.92 27.93 -21.84
N LYS A 100 12.97 28.72 -22.92
CA LYS A 100 14.04 28.61 -23.93
C LYS A 100 15.41 29.00 -23.38
N THR A 101 15.45 29.97 -22.46
CA THR A 101 16.69 30.53 -21.90
C THR A 101 17.26 29.64 -20.80
N THR A 102 16.41 29.20 -19.88
CA THR A 102 16.85 28.43 -18.72
C THR A 102 16.75 26.91 -18.92
N GLN A 103 16.00 26.47 -19.94
CA GLN A 103 15.57 25.08 -20.14
C GLN A 103 14.78 24.48 -18.97
N LYS A 104 14.39 25.31 -17.99
CA LYS A 104 13.57 24.87 -16.87
C LYS A 104 12.17 24.58 -17.33
N VAL A 105 11.68 23.42 -16.93
CA VAL A 105 10.29 23.03 -17.12
C VAL A 105 9.47 23.48 -15.93
N SER A 106 8.38 24.15 -16.24
CA SER A 106 7.37 24.60 -15.28
C SER A 106 6.10 23.81 -15.50
N ARG A 107 5.49 23.39 -14.40
CA ARG A 107 4.19 22.70 -14.42
C ARG A 107 3.11 23.71 -14.79
N GLY A 108 2.22 23.32 -15.71
CA GLY A 108 1.18 24.20 -16.24
C GLY A 108 1.67 25.05 -17.42
N ILE A 109 0.77 25.89 -17.91
CA ILE A 109 0.95 26.69 -19.12
C ILE A 109 1.15 28.15 -18.74
N ASN A 110 2.42 28.58 -18.69
CA ASN A 110 2.80 29.93 -18.26
C ASN A 110 2.77 30.95 -19.41
N SER A 111 2.78 30.46 -20.64
CA SER A 111 2.63 31.23 -21.87
C SER A 111 1.55 30.58 -22.71
N GLN A 112 0.56 31.34 -23.18
CA GLN A 112 -0.40 30.82 -24.14
C GLN A 112 0.18 30.86 -25.56
N PRO A 113 -0.01 29.78 -26.35
CA PRO A 113 0.36 29.80 -27.74
C PRO A 113 -0.51 30.81 -28.50
N ARG A 114 -0.01 31.29 -29.63
CA ARG A 114 -0.72 32.18 -30.54
C ARG A 114 -1.11 31.44 -31.81
N VAL A 115 -2.16 31.92 -32.45
CA VAL A 115 -2.49 31.49 -33.81
C VAL A 115 -1.31 31.81 -34.72
N GLY A 116 -0.84 30.81 -35.46
CA GLY A 116 0.35 30.89 -36.31
C GLY A 116 1.63 30.32 -35.70
N ASP A 117 1.68 30.04 -34.39
CA ASP A 117 2.86 29.42 -33.77
C ASP A 117 3.16 28.05 -34.41
N GLY A 118 4.45 27.76 -34.59
CA GLY A 118 4.92 26.53 -35.22
C GLY A 118 4.82 25.33 -34.29
N ILE A 119 4.49 24.17 -34.86
CA ILE A 119 4.40 22.90 -34.13
C ILE A 119 5.44 21.94 -34.65
N PHE A 120 6.23 21.38 -33.73
CA PHE A 120 7.40 20.57 -34.02
C PHE A 120 7.32 19.24 -33.29
N LEU A 121 7.64 18.14 -33.97
CA LEU A 121 7.70 16.83 -33.32
C LEU A 121 8.80 16.82 -32.25
N ALA A 122 8.48 16.39 -31.04
CA ALA A 122 9.43 16.36 -29.94
C ALA A 122 10.50 15.29 -30.19
N ASP A 123 11.77 15.69 -30.07
CA ASP A 123 12.88 14.73 -30.06
C ASP A 123 12.94 13.99 -28.71
N GLY A 124 13.20 12.69 -28.73
CA GLY A 124 13.19 11.87 -27.51
C GLY A 124 14.25 12.26 -26.48
N HIS A 125 15.43 12.69 -26.93
CA HIS A 125 16.47 13.15 -26.03
C HIS A 125 16.11 14.52 -25.44
N ALA A 126 15.60 15.44 -26.26
CA ALA A 126 15.16 16.76 -25.80
C ALA A 126 14.00 16.67 -24.80
N LEU A 127 13.02 15.79 -25.06
CA LEU A 127 11.90 15.52 -24.17
C LEU A 127 12.34 14.88 -22.86
N SER A 128 13.21 13.86 -22.92
CA SER A 128 13.77 13.23 -21.72
C SER A 128 14.53 14.23 -20.85
N LEU A 129 15.33 15.11 -21.47
CA LEU A 129 16.07 16.14 -20.74
C LEU A 129 15.13 17.14 -20.06
N ALA A 130 14.11 17.61 -20.78
CA ALA A 130 13.11 18.52 -20.22
C ALA A 130 12.38 17.87 -19.04
N VAL A 131 11.87 16.63 -19.21
CA VAL A 131 11.18 15.91 -18.12
C VAL A 131 12.13 15.66 -16.94
N LYS A 132 13.39 15.27 -17.18
CA LYS A 132 14.38 15.09 -16.11
C LYS A 132 14.67 16.39 -15.36
N ASP A 133 14.77 17.52 -16.05
CA ASP A 133 15.00 18.83 -15.40
C ASP A 133 13.79 19.26 -14.57
N ALA A 134 12.56 19.07 -15.09
CA ALA A 134 11.31 19.26 -14.36
C ALA A 134 11.28 18.47 -13.04
N LEU A 135 11.79 17.23 -13.11
CA LEU A 135 11.74 16.29 -12.01
C LEU A 135 12.88 16.48 -11.01
N LYS A 136 14.08 16.91 -11.41
CA LYS A 136 15.22 17.08 -10.50
C LYS A 136 15.04 18.15 -9.42
N GLY A 137 14.28 19.21 -9.67
CA GLY A 137 14.07 20.28 -8.69
C GLY A 137 15.38 20.95 -8.24
N GLU A 138 15.41 21.52 -7.02
CA GLU A 138 16.57 22.23 -6.45
C GLU A 138 17.53 21.31 -5.66
N THR A 139 17.29 19.99 -5.66
CA THR A 139 17.99 19.04 -4.79
C THR A 139 19.47 18.93 -5.18
N THR A 140 20.34 19.56 -4.39
CA THR A 140 21.79 19.56 -4.57
C THR A 140 22.42 18.57 -3.59
N ARG A 141 22.89 17.43 -4.10
CA ARG A 141 23.60 16.41 -3.31
C ARG A 141 25.04 16.24 -3.83
N PRO A 142 26.05 16.06 -2.95
CA PRO A 142 27.38 15.63 -3.36
C PRO A 142 27.30 14.27 -4.06
N GLY A 143 27.77 14.20 -5.32
CA GLY A 143 27.67 12.99 -6.16
C GLY A 143 26.48 12.96 -7.13
N GLY A 144 25.65 14.01 -7.16
CA GLY A 144 24.48 14.11 -8.04
C GLY A 144 23.19 13.57 -7.42
N PRO A 145 22.04 13.78 -8.08
CA PRO A 145 20.74 13.39 -7.55
C PRO A 145 20.57 11.87 -7.57
N LEU A 146 19.96 11.31 -6.51
CA LEU A 146 19.46 9.94 -6.54
C LEU A 146 18.21 9.88 -7.40
N LEU A 147 18.17 8.96 -8.35
CA LEU A 147 17.05 8.81 -9.27
C LEU A 147 16.61 7.35 -9.34
N VAL A 148 15.31 7.13 -9.25
CA VAL A 148 14.64 5.86 -9.53
C VAL A 148 14.44 5.76 -11.04
N ASN A 149 15.02 4.73 -11.66
CA ASN A 149 14.88 4.47 -13.08
C ASN A 149 13.63 3.61 -13.34
N LEU A 150 12.66 4.21 -14.03
CA LEU A 150 11.36 3.59 -14.29
C LEU A 150 11.30 2.86 -15.63
N GLY A 151 11.80 3.48 -16.70
CA GLY A 151 11.46 3.07 -18.06
C GLY A 151 11.77 4.11 -19.11
N ARG A 152 11.11 3.99 -20.26
CA ARG A 152 11.17 4.93 -21.39
C ARG A 152 9.80 5.49 -21.69
N LEU A 153 9.72 6.71 -22.24
CA LEU A 153 8.44 7.20 -22.74
C LEU A 153 7.93 6.30 -23.87
N SER A 154 6.67 5.88 -23.78
CA SER A 154 6.03 5.06 -24.81
C SER A 154 5.95 5.83 -26.13
N GLY A 155 6.30 5.15 -27.22
CA GLY A 155 6.24 5.72 -28.57
C GLY A 155 7.41 6.66 -28.94
N ILE A 156 8.39 6.86 -28.05
CA ILE A 156 9.55 7.72 -28.31
C ILE A 156 10.85 6.99 -27.99
N ASP A 157 11.67 6.78 -29.02
CA ASP A 157 12.97 6.16 -28.86
C ASP A 157 13.96 7.05 -28.09
N GLY A 158 14.77 6.43 -27.22
CA GLY A 158 15.84 7.10 -26.48
C GLY A 158 15.40 7.99 -25.31
N ALA A 159 14.12 8.01 -24.96
CA ALA A 159 13.59 8.87 -23.90
C ALA A 159 13.50 8.18 -22.53
N ASP A 160 14.64 7.88 -21.89
CA ASP A 160 14.65 7.27 -20.55
C ASP A 160 14.09 8.22 -19.48
N ILE A 161 13.24 7.72 -18.59
CA ILE A 161 12.61 8.46 -17.49
C ILE A 161 13.15 7.98 -16.15
N SER A 162 13.57 8.94 -15.34
CA SER A 162 13.98 8.69 -13.95
C SER A 162 13.47 9.80 -13.05
N ILE A 163 13.02 9.41 -11.86
CA ILE A 163 12.31 10.30 -10.93
C ILE A 163 13.00 10.29 -9.56
N PRO A 164 13.18 11.43 -8.89
CA PRO A 164 13.68 11.45 -7.52
C PRO A 164 12.78 10.64 -6.57
N PRO A 165 13.37 9.90 -5.60
CA PRO A 165 12.59 9.15 -4.61
C PRO A 165 11.57 10.01 -3.85
N GLU A 166 11.89 11.26 -3.51
CA GLU A 166 10.95 12.11 -2.75
C GLU A 166 9.68 12.43 -3.54
N LYS A 167 9.79 12.60 -4.86
CA LYS A 167 8.63 12.86 -5.75
C LYS A 167 7.82 11.60 -6.01
N LEU A 168 8.47 10.45 -5.93
CA LEU A 168 7.83 9.16 -6.18
C LEU A 168 7.10 8.62 -4.94
N PHE A 169 7.80 8.53 -3.81
CA PHE A 169 7.32 7.89 -2.58
C PHE A 169 6.81 8.88 -1.54
N GLY A 170 7.23 10.15 -1.61
CA GLY A 170 6.97 11.16 -0.57
C GLY A 170 5.50 11.51 -0.36
N ARG A 171 4.59 11.04 -1.22
CA ARG A 171 3.13 11.17 -1.07
C ARG A 171 2.39 9.83 -1.21
N HIS A 172 3.01 8.72 -0.82
CA HIS A 172 2.51 7.37 -1.12
C HIS A 172 2.40 7.12 -2.64
N CYS A 173 2.25 5.85 -3.02
CA CYS A 173 2.18 5.44 -4.40
C CYS A 173 1.07 4.41 -4.61
N GLY A 174 0.39 4.46 -5.75
CA GLY A 174 -0.51 3.40 -6.21
C GLY A 174 0.04 2.71 -7.46
N VAL A 175 -0.13 1.39 -7.56
CA VAL A 175 0.18 0.61 -8.76
C VAL A 175 -1.06 -0.20 -9.13
N PHE A 176 -1.70 0.18 -10.23
CA PHE A 176 -2.98 -0.35 -10.67
C PHE A 176 -2.85 -0.99 -12.03
N GLY A 177 -3.57 -2.09 -12.26
CA GLY A 177 -3.56 -2.77 -13.55
C GLY A 177 -4.27 -4.11 -13.54
N ALA A 178 -4.87 -4.49 -14.67
CA ALA A 178 -5.42 -5.82 -14.83
C ALA A 178 -4.32 -6.90 -14.80
N THR A 179 -4.72 -8.14 -14.59
CA THR A 179 -3.82 -9.31 -14.63
C THR A 179 -3.02 -9.33 -15.93
N GLY A 180 -1.71 -9.54 -15.84
CA GLY A 180 -0.81 -9.51 -17.00
C GLY A 180 -0.48 -8.12 -17.54
N GLY A 181 -0.98 -7.02 -16.94
CA GLY A 181 -0.70 -5.65 -17.40
C GLY A 181 0.73 -5.17 -17.14
N GLY A 182 1.41 -5.72 -16.13
CA GLY A 182 2.75 -5.28 -15.71
C GLY A 182 2.85 -4.78 -14.25
N LYS A 183 1.76 -4.91 -13.47
CA LYS A 183 1.70 -4.55 -12.03
C LYS A 183 2.84 -5.14 -11.22
N SER A 184 2.92 -6.49 -11.12
CA SER A 184 3.94 -7.15 -10.29
C SER A 184 5.37 -6.82 -10.76
N TRP A 185 5.56 -6.58 -12.06
CA TRP A 185 6.86 -6.15 -12.60
C TRP A 185 7.23 -4.74 -12.16
N THR A 186 6.25 -3.83 -12.14
CA THR A 186 6.43 -2.47 -11.60
C THR A 186 6.73 -2.49 -10.12
N VAL A 187 6.00 -3.28 -9.33
CA VAL A 187 6.27 -3.45 -7.89
C VAL A 187 7.68 -3.98 -7.67
N SER A 188 8.07 -5.06 -8.36
CA SER A 188 9.43 -5.61 -8.27
C SER A 188 10.49 -4.58 -8.66
N ARG A 189 10.27 -3.83 -9.75
CA ARG A 189 11.17 -2.77 -10.19
C ARG A 189 11.34 -1.70 -9.12
N LEU A 190 10.25 -1.20 -8.56
CA LEU A 190 10.28 -0.17 -7.53
C LEU A 190 10.99 -0.65 -6.25
N VAL A 191 10.71 -1.88 -5.78
CA VAL A 191 11.38 -2.47 -4.61
C VAL A 191 12.89 -2.57 -4.85
N ASN A 192 13.31 -3.12 -5.98
CA ASN A 192 14.73 -3.28 -6.29
C ASN A 192 15.44 -1.93 -6.52
N GLU A 193 14.74 -0.92 -7.03
CA GLU A 193 15.27 0.44 -7.13
C GLU A 193 15.45 1.11 -5.76
N VAL A 194 14.53 0.88 -4.81
CA VAL A 194 14.71 1.34 -3.42
C VAL A 194 15.97 0.71 -2.82
N VAL A 195 16.17 -0.59 -3.01
CA VAL A 195 17.38 -1.31 -2.54
C VAL A 195 18.65 -0.76 -3.21
N ARG A 196 18.64 -0.57 -4.54
CA ARG A 196 19.76 -0.02 -5.31
C ARG A 196 20.17 1.37 -4.82
N LEU A 197 19.21 2.19 -4.45
CA LEU A 197 19.44 3.55 -3.94
C LEU A 197 19.78 3.59 -2.44
N GLY A 198 19.83 2.44 -1.76
CA GLY A 198 20.16 2.33 -0.35
C GLY A 198 19.02 2.67 0.61
N GLY A 199 17.78 2.80 0.11
CA GLY A 199 16.60 2.99 0.95
C GLY A 199 16.19 1.73 1.71
N LYS A 200 15.31 1.89 2.70
CA LYS A 200 14.69 0.77 3.43
C LYS A 200 13.26 0.53 2.97
N CYS A 201 12.93 -0.73 2.70
CA CYS A 201 11.56 -1.12 2.38
C CYS A 201 11.13 -2.44 3.03
N ILE A 202 9.83 -2.55 3.28
CA ILE A 202 9.16 -3.80 3.68
C ILE A 202 8.14 -4.15 2.60
N LEU A 203 8.16 -5.37 2.09
CA LEU A 203 7.19 -5.89 1.13
C LEU A 203 6.32 -6.94 1.80
N PHE A 204 5.02 -6.67 1.86
CA PHE A 204 4.00 -7.64 2.20
C PHE A 204 3.61 -8.36 0.91
N ASP A 205 3.95 -9.65 0.82
CA ASP A 205 3.79 -10.51 -0.35
C ASP A 205 2.72 -11.56 -0.10
N PRO A 206 1.46 -11.28 -0.46
CA PRO A 206 0.37 -12.18 -0.14
C PRO A 206 0.34 -13.42 -1.04
N THR A 207 0.90 -13.35 -2.24
CA THR A 207 0.88 -14.44 -3.24
C THR A 207 2.17 -15.25 -3.27
N GLY A 208 3.24 -14.77 -2.63
CA GLY A 208 4.56 -15.41 -2.69
C GLY A 208 5.34 -15.09 -3.97
N GLU A 209 4.85 -14.17 -4.80
CA GLU A 209 5.42 -13.85 -6.12
C GLU A 209 6.82 -13.24 -6.05
N PHE A 210 7.17 -12.59 -4.94
CA PHE A 210 8.39 -11.80 -4.77
C PHE A 210 9.44 -12.49 -3.89
N THR A 211 9.11 -13.64 -3.32
CA THR A 211 10.04 -14.45 -2.52
C THR A 211 11.27 -14.84 -3.36
N GLY A 212 12.46 -14.52 -2.85
CA GLY A 212 13.73 -14.73 -3.55
C GLY A 212 14.00 -13.77 -4.73
N LYS A 213 13.17 -12.74 -4.92
CA LYS A 213 13.26 -11.79 -6.07
C LYS A 213 13.84 -10.43 -5.71
N VAL A 214 14.23 -10.23 -4.45
CA VAL A 214 14.82 -8.99 -3.95
C VAL A 214 16.21 -9.28 -3.39
N GLY A 215 17.24 -8.75 -4.04
CA GLY A 215 18.64 -9.00 -3.67
C GLY A 215 18.96 -8.51 -2.25
N GLY A 216 19.54 -9.38 -1.42
CA GLY A 216 19.94 -9.05 -0.05
C GLY A 216 18.78 -8.83 0.93
N ALA A 217 17.53 -9.16 0.54
CA ALA A 217 16.38 -9.03 1.42
C ALA A 217 16.39 -10.11 2.52
N ARG A 218 16.06 -9.71 3.75
CA ARG A 218 15.64 -10.66 4.80
C ARG A 218 14.23 -11.15 4.46
N GLN A 219 13.95 -12.44 4.64
CA GLN A 219 12.68 -13.02 4.21
C GLN A 219 12.10 -13.89 5.32
N PHE A 220 10.79 -13.78 5.53
CA PHE A 220 10.06 -14.55 6.53
C PHE A 220 8.72 -15.01 5.96
N ALA A 221 8.26 -16.17 6.40
CA ALA A 221 6.97 -16.74 6.00
C ALA A 221 6.11 -17.07 7.23
N PHE A 222 4.80 -17.09 7.04
CA PHE A 222 3.83 -17.44 8.06
C PHE A 222 3.02 -18.69 7.64
N GLY A 223 2.68 -19.57 8.59
CA GLY A 223 1.84 -20.76 8.36
C GLY A 223 2.64 -22.07 8.40
N GLU A 224 3.59 -22.25 7.48
CA GLU A 224 4.53 -23.37 7.45
C GLU A 224 5.90 -22.86 6.98
N ALA A 225 6.99 -23.55 7.36
CA ALA A 225 8.31 -23.32 6.75
C ALA A 225 8.29 -23.87 5.31
N GLY A 226 7.64 -23.15 4.39
CA GLY A 226 7.37 -23.63 3.04
C GLY A 226 8.54 -23.43 2.06
N ALA A 227 9.06 -24.55 1.55
CA ALA A 227 9.72 -24.80 0.25
C ALA A 227 10.95 -23.97 -0.22
N LYS A 228 11.30 -22.83 0.39
CA LYS A 228 12.36 -21.91 -0.10
C LYS A 228 13.31 -21.40 1.00
N ASP A 229 13.58 -22.21 2.03
CA ASP A 229 14.46 -21.88 3.17
C ASP A 229 14.09 -20.62 3.98
N GLN A 230 12.84 -20.14 3.90
CA GLN A 230 12.38 -19.01 4.70
C GLN A 230 12.14 -19.42 6.16
N PRO A 231 12.70 -18.71 7.16
CA PRO A 231 12.39 -18.95 8.55
C PRO A 231 10.90 -18.69 8.82
N LEU A 232 10.28 -19.62 9.55
CA LEU A 232 8.93 -19.47 10.06
C LEU A 232 8.89 -18.29 11.05
N ALA A 233 8.02 -17.32 10.79
CA ALA A 233 7.76 -16.21 11.67
C ALA A 233 6.39 -16.33 12.34
N ARG A 234 6.29 -15.69 13.50
CA ARG A 234 5.04 -15.48 14.23
C ARG A 234 4.89 -14.02 14.61
N PHE A 235 3.66 -13.57 14.74
CA PHE A 235 3.35 -12.32 15.38
C PHE A 235 3.21 -12.53 16.89
N PRO A 236 3.82 -11.68 17.74
CA PRO A 236 3.62 -11.78 19.19
C PRO A 236 2.16 -11.54 19.55
N SER A 237 1.50 -12.58 20.04
CA SER A 237 0.10 -12.52 20.48
C SER A 237 -0.15 -11.41 21.51
N ARG A 238 0.86 -11.07 22.31
CA ARG A 238 0.86 -9.97 23.28
C ARG A 238 0.70 -8.57 22.67
N LEU A 239 1.01 -8.41 21.39
CA LEU A 239 0.89 -7.14 20.67
C LEU A 239 -0.42 -7.03 19.86
N LEU A 240 -1.24 -8.08 19.83
CA LEU A 240 -2.60 -7.99 19.28
C LEU A 240 -3.39 -6.94 20.04
N SER A 241 -4.24 -6.19 19.34
CA SER A 241 -5.17 -5.29 20.03
C SER A 241 -6.39 -6.04 20.56
N GLU A 242 -7.06 -5.49 21.57
CA GLU A 242 -8.36 -6.02 22.00
C GLU A 242 -9.36 -6.07 20.84
N LEU A 243 -9.32 -5.10 19.93
CA LEU A 243 -10.17 -5.10 18.74
C LEU A 243 -9.86 -6.30 17.82
N ASP A 244 -8.59 -6.65 17.61
CA ASP A 244 -8.23 -7.84 16.83
C ASP A 244 -8.75 -9.11 17.50
N LEU A 245 -8.61 -9.20 18.83
CA LEU A 245 -9.09 -10.33 19.60
C LEU A 245 -10.62 -10.45 19.53
N HIS A 246 -11.35 -9.34 19.61
CA HIS A 246 -12.80 -9.29 19.43
C HIS A 246 -13.21 -9.69 18.00
N ALA A 247 -12.48 -9.23 16.99
CA ALA A 247 -12.73 -9.57 15.58
C ALA A 247 -12.55 -11.08 15.31
N LEU A 248 -11.51 -11.67 15.90
CA LEU A 248 -11.24 -13.11 15.84
C LEU A 248 -12.32 -13.90 16.57
N LEU A 249 -12.56 -13.57 17.83
CA LEU A 249 -13.40 -14.37 18.72
C LEU A 249 -14.90 -14.15 18.51
N THR A 250 -15.34 -13.10 17.81
CA THR A 250 -16.75 -12.82 17.49
C THR A 250 -17.72 -13.05 18.67
N PRO A 251 -17.48 -12.41 19.84
CA PRO A 251 -18.33 -12.61 21.01
C PRO A 251 -19.72 -11.97 20.81
N THR A 252 -20.76 -12.58 21.36
CA THR A 252 -22.09 -11.94 21.41
C THR A 252 -22.05 -10.62 22.20
N VAL A 253 -22.74 -9.59 21.70
CA VAL A 253 -22.69 -8.24 22.28
C VAL A 253 -23.21 -8.18 23.72
N GLN A 254 -24.25 -8.96 24.03
CA GLN A 254 -24.98 -8.85 25.30
C GLN A 254 -24.32 -9.59 26.48
N SER A 255 -23.76 -10.77 26.25
CA SER A 255 -23.26 -11.64 27.34
C SER A 255 -21.76 -11.89 27.24
N GLN A 256 -21.27 -12.28 26.07
CA GLN A 256 -19.88 -12.69 25.89
C GLN A 256 -18.91 -11.50 25.80
N GLY A 257 -19.29 -10.41 25.13
CA GLY A 257 -18.47 -9.22 24.96
C GLY A 257 -18.06 -8.58 26.30
N PRO A 258 -19.01 -8.33 27.23
CA PRO A 258 -18.69 -7.84 28.58
C PRO A 258 -17.78 -8.79 29.36
N ALA A 259 -18.05 -10.10 29.31
CA ALA A 259 -17.23 -11.10 30.00
C ALA A 259 -15.80 -11.13 29.44
N LEU A 260 -15.64 -11.07 28.12
CA LEU A 260 -14.33 -11.02 27.46
C LEU A 260 -13.54 -9.78 27.87
N ARG A 261 -14.14 -8.58 27.84
CA ARG A 261 -13.47 -7.34 28.28
C ARG A 261 -13.11 -7.35 29.76
N SER A 262 -13.98 -7.90 30.62
CA SER A 262 -13.66 -8.06 32.04
C SER A 262 -12.50 -9.04 32.22
N ALA A 263 -12.44 -10.09 31.41
CA ALA A 263 -11.39 -11.09 31.46
C ALA A 263 -10.03 -10.53 31.00
N THR A 264 -9.98 -9.82 29.87
CA THR A 264 -8.75 -9.17 29.37
C THR A 264 -8.19 -8.20 30.42
N LYS A 265 -9.05 -7.36 31.01
CA LYS A 265 -8.67 -6.43 32.08
C LYS A 265 -8.13 -7.15 33.32
N SER A 266 -8.78 -8.24 33.75
CA SER A 266 -8.33 -9.00 34.92
C SER A 266 -7.00 -9.70 34.70
N LEU A 267 -6.75 -10.21 33.49
CA LEU A 267 -5.45 -10.80 33.14
C LEU A 267 -4.33 -9.76 33.13
N ARG A 268 -4.60 -8.56 32.58
CA ARG A 268 -3.65 -7.43 32.71
C ARG A 268 -3.39 -7.05 34.16
N LEU A 269 -4.44 -7.03 34.97
CA LEU A 269 -4.32 -6.74 36.40
C LEU A 269 -3.44 -7.79 37.09
N ALA A 270 -3.64 -9.08 36.81
CA ALA A 270 -2.80 -10.14 37.36
C ALA A 270 -1.34 -9.99 36.93
N GLU A 271 -1.06 -9.76 35.65
CA GLU A 271 0.30 -9.55 35.13
C GLU A 271 0.97 -8.32 35.79
N ALA A 272 0.23 -7.22 35.92
CA ALA A 272 0.72 -5.98 36.54
C ALA A 272 1.04 -6.17 38.04
N LEU A 273 0.18 -6.85 38.78
CA LEU A 273 0.39 -7.14 40.20
C LEU A 273 1.57 -8.09 40.44
N LEU A 274 1.77 -9.07 39.55
CA LEU A 274 2.83 -10.07 39.71
C LEU A 274 4.21 -9.59 39.25
N SER A 275 4.27 -8.64 38.31
CA SER A 275 5.53 -8.12 37.77
C SER A 275 6.26 -7.14 38.70
N GLU A 276 5.54 -6.48 39.62
CA GLU A 276 6.11 -5.55 40.60
C GLU A 276 5.64 -5.90 42.03
N PRO A 277 6.25 -6.91 42.68
CA PRO A 277 5.78 -7.38 43.99
C PRO A 277 6.06 -6.43 45.15
N ALA A 278 6.95 -5.44 44.99
CA ALA A 278 7.32 -4.51 46.07
C ALA A 278 6.13 -3.66 46.59
N PRO A 279 5.33 -2.99 45.73
CA PRO A 279 4.09 -2.33 46.16
C PRO A 279 2.92 -3.29 46.45
N PHE A 280 3.04 -4.57 46.06
CA PHE A 280 1.97 -5.56 46.12
C PHE A 280 2.44 -6.87 46.75
N PRO A 281 2.56 -6.94 48.09
CA PRO A 281 3.01 -8.14 48.79
C PRO A 281 2.18 -9.37 48.40
N VAL A 282 2.86 -10.46 48.03
CA VAL A 282 2.24 -11.70 47.57
C VAL A 282 2.39 -12.77 48.65
N GLU A 283 1.26 -13.26 49.17
CA GLU A 283 1.20 -14.35 50.14
C GLU A 283 0.80 -15.66 49.43
N PRO A 284 1.62 -16.73 49.51
CA PRO A 284 1.26 -18.03 48.96
C PRO A 284 0.16 -18.70 49.81
N ALA A 285 -0.85 -19.25 49.14
CA ALA A 285 -2.02 -19.86 49.76
C ALA A 285 -2.43 -21.15 49.00
N GLY A 286 -1.66 -22.24 49.17
CA GLY A 286 -2.04 -23.57 48.69
C GLY A 286 -2.34 -23.66 47.18
N GLY A 287 -1.42 -23.19 46.34
CA GLY A 287 -1.59 -23.12 44.88
C GLY A 287 -2.22 -21.80 44.38
N LEU A 288 -2.69 -20.97 45.32
CA LEU A 288 -3.14 -19.61 45.06
C LEU A 288 -2.09 -18.60 45.54
N ARG A 289 -2.16 -17.39 44.99
CA ARG A 289 -1.37 -16.22 45.38
C ARG A 289 -2.34 -15.12 45.81
N ASN A 290 -2.29 -14.72 47.08
CA ASN A 290 -3.06 -13.60 47.59
C ASN A 290 -2.19 -12.35 47.54
N VAL A 291 -2.57 -11.40 46.68
CA VAL A 291 -1.88 -10.13 46.54
C VAL A 291 -2.56 -9.10 47.42
N GLN A 292 -1.85 -8.57 48.42
CA GLN A 292 -2.37 -7.57 49.33
C GLN A 292 -2.45 -6.20 48.64
N ILE A 293 -3.65 -5.61 48.63
CA ILE A 293 -3.88 -4.27 48.07
C ILE A 293 -3.91 -3.26 49.20
N SER A 294 -2.92 -2.38 49.21
CA SER A 294 -2.82 -1.29 50.18
C SER A 294 -2.43 0.03 49.50
N GLN A 295 -2.79 1.15 50.11
CA GLN A 295 -2.30 2.47 49.70
C GLN A 295 -2.18 3.36 50.93
N ASN A 296 -1.04 4.05 51.08
CA ASN A 296 -0.76 4.95 52.20
C ASN A 296 -0.95 4.28 53.59
N GLY A 297 -0.58 3.01 53.72
CA GLY A 297 -0.70 2.24 54.96
C GLY A 297 -2.08 1.67 55.26
N GLN A 298 -3.11 1.99 54.46
CA GLN A 298 -4.45 1.39 54.59
C GLN A 298 -4.57 0.16 53.69
N ALA A 299 -4.97 -0.98 54.27
CA ALA A 299 -5.28 -2.21 53.54
C ALA A 299 -6.74 -2.20 53.03
N PHE A 300 -6.93 -2.58 51.77
CA PHE A 300 -8.23 -2.63 51.09
C PHE A 300 -8.71 -4.07 50.82
N GLY A 301 -7.86 -5.07 51.08
CA GLY A 301 -8.15 -6.50 50.93
C GLY A 301 -7.11 -7.21 50.08
N PHE A 302 -7.48 -8.39 49.57
CA PHE A 302 -6.60 -9.24 48.75
C PHE A 302 -7.23 -9.50 47.38
N ILE A 303 -6.39 -9.56 46.36
CA ILE A 303 -6.72 -10.11 45.05
C ILE A 303 -6.11 -11.50 44.97
N THR A 304 -6.94 -12.51 44.72
CA THR A 304 -6.50 -13.90 44.63
C THR A 304 -6.23 -14.27 43.17
N ILE A 305 -5.01 -14.73 42.88
CA ILE A 305 -4.56 -15.18 41.57
C ILE A 305 -4.19 -16.67 41.65
N ASP A 306 -4.65 -17.48 40.70
CA ASP A 306 -4.32 -18.91 40.67
C ASP A 306 -2.95 -19.19 40.03
N GLU A 307 -2.57 -20.48 39.98
CA GLU A 307 -1.30 -20.93 39.39
C GLU A 307 -1.17 -20.61 37.89
N HIS A 308 -2.29 -20.42 37.19
CA HIS A 308 -2.34 -20.07 35.77
C HIS A 308 -2.36 -18.56 35.52
N GLY A 309 -2.24 -17.74 36.57
CA GLY A 309 -2.26 -16.28 36.44
C GLY A 309 -3.66 -15.70 36.24
N THR A 310 -4.72 -16.47 36.51
CA THR A 310 -6.10 -15.99 36.43
C THR A 310 -6.59 -15.45 37.77
N VAL A 311 -7.43 -14.43 37.71
CA VAL A 311 -8.01 -13.74 38.87
C VAL A 311 -9.30 -14.42 39.28
N LEU A 312 -9.43 -14.72 40.57
CA LEU A 312 -10.65 -15.23 41.18
C LEU A 312 -11.44 -14.10 41.84
N LYS A 313 -12.56 -13.68 41.22
CA LYS A 313 -13.43 -12.62 41.76
C LYS A 313 -14.57 -13.12 42.64
N ALA A 314 -15.02 -14.37 42.44
CA ALA A 314 -16.16 -14.93 43.16
C ALA A 314 -16.00 -14.80 44.68
N ASN A 315 -17.00 -14.22 45.34
CA ASN A 315 -17.02 -13.98 46.80
C ASN A 315 -15.84 -13.13 47.33
N LYS A 316 -15.17 -12.32 46.49
CA LYS A 316 -14.09 -11.42 46.89
C LYS A 316 -14.56 -9.97 46.99
N SER A 317 -13.84 -9.16 47.74
CA SER A 317 -14.21 -7.75 47.95
C SER A 317 -13.97 -6.93 46.69
N TRP A 318 -14.99 -6.21 46.21
CA TRP A 318 -14.83 -5.30 45.07
C TRP A 318 -13.96 -4.08 45.40
N ASN A 319 -13.71 -3.79 46.69
CA ASN A 319 -12.99 -2.60 47.13
C ASN A 319 -11.50 -2.77 46.83
N ALA A 320 -10.97 -3.98 47.06
CA ALA A 320 -9.61 -4.34 46.68
C ALA A 320 -9.41 -4.21 45.16
N PHE A 321 -10.36 -4.70 44.36
CA PHE A 321 -10.32 -4.60 42.90
C PHE A 321 -10.36 -3.16 42.40
N GLY A 322 -11.39 -2.38 42.79
CA GLY A 322 -11.51 -0.99 42.37
C GLY A 322 -10.30 -0.15 42.80
N LYS A 323 -9.70 -0.46 43.96
CA LYS A 323 -8.47 0.20 44.41
C LYS A 323 -7.27 -0.17 43.56
N ALA A 324 -7.06 -1.45 43.28
CA ALA A 324 -5.94 -1.92 42.46
C ALA A 324 -6.03 -1.37 41.03
N GLU A 325 -7.23 -1.36 40.44
CA GLU A 325 -7.47 -0.78 39.12
C GLU A 325 -7.14 0.71 39.07
N ARG A 326 -7.42 1.45 40.14
CA ARG A 326 -7.08 2.87 40.24
C ARG A 326 -5.59 3.11 40.43
N ILE A 327 -4.90 2.24 41.17
CA ILE A 327 -3.44 2.34 41.34
C ILE A 327 -2.74 2.04 40.01
N LEU A 328 -3.23 1.06 39.26
CA LEU A 328 -2.63 0.56 38.02
C LEU A 328 -3.30 1.12 36.75
N SER A 329 -4.03 2.23 36.85
CA SER A 329 -4.91 2.71 35.77
C SER A 329 -4.17 2.99 34.47
N GLU A 330 -2.95 3.54 34.54
CA GLU A 330 -2.12 3.82 33.36
C GLU A 330 -1.73 2.53 32.64
N ARG A 331 -1.29 1.50 33.38
CA ARG A 331 -0.91 0.21 32.81
C ARG A 331 -2.09 -0.58 32.26
N LEU A 332 -3.25 -0.50 32.93
CA LEU A 332 -4.48 -1.16 32.49
C LEU A 332 -5.13 -0.48 31.27
N SER A 333 -4.75 0.76 30.95
CA SER A 333 -5.25 1.49 29.78
C SER A 333 -4.68 1.00 28.44
N SER A 334 -3.71 0.07 28.47
CA SER A 334 -3.17 -0.60 27.29
C SER A 334 -4.28 -1.20 26.42
N GLU A 335 -4.22 -0.94 25.12
CA GLU A 335 -5.14 -1.54 24.13
C GLU A 335 -4.64 -2.91 23.62
N HIS A 336 -3.45 -3.34 24.05
CA HIS A 336 -2.80 -4.58 23.62
C HIS A 336 -3.12 -5.76 24.53
N CYS A 337 -3.07 -6.98 24.01
CA CYS A 337 -3.26 -8.22 24.76
C CYS A 337 -1.99 -8.62 25.55
N ASP A 338 -1.41 -7.70 26.32
CA ASP A 338 -0.17 -7.82 27.09
C ASP A 338 -0.24 -8.76 28.30
N PHE A 339 -0.89 -9.90 28.13
CA PHE A 339 -1.09 -10.98 29.09
C PHE A 339 -0.99 -12.35 28.40
N ASP A 340 -1.01 -13.44 29.18
CA ASP A 340 -1.04 -14.79 28.60
C ASP A 340 -2.45 -15.14 28.07
N LEU A 341 -2.57 -15.26 26.75
CA LEU A 341 -3.81 -15.66 26.09
C LEU A 341 -4.20 -17.11 26.38
N GLY A 342 -3.25 -17.98 26.76
CA GLY A 342 -3.55 -19.35 27.21
C GLY A 342 -4.50 -19.38 28.41
N SER A 343 -4.48 -18.34 29.23
CA SER A 343 -5.33 -18.18 30.41
C SER A 343 -6.66 -17.48 30.14
N LEU A 344 -6.91 -17.01 28.90
CA LEU A 344 -8.11 -16.25 28.55
C LEU A 344 -9.40 -17.03 28.72
N ALA A 345 -9.45 -18.27 28.24
CA ALA A 345 -10.63 -19.13 28.36
C ALA A 345 -11.02 -19.36 29.84
N ARG A 346 -10.01 -19.62 30.69
CA ARG A 346 -10.20 -19.76 32.13
C ARG A 346 -10.64 -18.45 32.78
N GLN A 347 -10.06 -17.31 32.39
CA GLN A 347 -10.48 -16.04 32.96
C GLN A 347 -11.92 -15.69 32.57
N VAL A 348 -12.33 -15.90 31.32
CA VAL A 348 -13.74 -15.68 30.91
C VAL A 348 -14.69 -16.49 31.79
N LYS A 349 -14.34 -17.73 32.13
CA LYS A 349 -15.10 -18.54 33.09
C LYS A 349 -15.12 -17.92 34.50
N ASN A 350 -14.00 -17.37 34.96
CA ASN A 350 -13.90 -16.71 36.27
C ASN A 350 -14.68 -15.38 36.35
N GLU A 351 -14.96 -14.73 35.21
CA GLU A 351 -15.82 -13.54 35.14
C GLU A 351 -17.32 -13.89 35.18
N CYS A 352 -17.69 -15.17 35.05
CA CYS A 352 -19.09 -15.62 35.09
C CYS A 352 -19.58 -15.72 36.54
N ILE A 353 -19.76 -14.57 37.19
CA ILE A 353 -20.15 -14.42 38.60
C ILE A 353 -21.32 -13.42 38.73
N PHE A 354 -22.06 -13.49 39.83
CA PHE A 354 -23.06 -12.47 40.14
C PHE A 354 -22.37 -11.13 40.48
N PRO A 355 -22.85 -9.99 39.94
CA PRO A 355 -22.22 -8.68 40.20
C PRO A 355 -22.17 -8.29 41.68
N THR A 356 -23.15 -8.74 42.47
CA THR A 356 -23.28 -8.44 43.89
C THR A 356 -23.53 -9.73 44.67
N GLY A 357 -22.81 -9.92 45.78
CA GLY A 357 -23.04 -11.02 46.71
C GLY A 357 -23.95 -10.64 47.88
N ASP A 358 -24.20 -11.60 48.77
CA ASP A 358 -25.02 -11.41 49.98
C ASP A 358 -24.39 -10.38 50.95
N ASN A 359 -23.06 -10.26 50.92
CA ASN A 359 -22.32 -9.28 51.71
C ASN A 359 -22.09 -8.00 50.90
N ALA A 360 -22.51 -6.87 51.46
CA ALA A 360 -22.23 -5.56 50.88
C ALA A 360 -20.71 -5.36 50.69
N GLY A 361 -20.30 -4.95 49.50
CA GLY A 361 -18.89 -4.75 49.18
C GLY A 361 -18.17 -5.96 48.55
N PHE A 362 -18.90 -7.04 48.25
CA PHE A 362 -18.36 -8.26 47.68
C PHE A 362 -19.06 -8.63 46.37
N PHE A 363 -18.29 -9.19 45.45
CA PHE A 363 -18.81 -9.91 44.30
C PHE A 363 -19.58 -11.15 44.76
N GLY A 364 -20.59 -11.55 44.00
CA GLY A 364 -21.34 -12.77 44.29
C GLY A 364 -20.60 -14.04 43.89
N GLY A 365 -21.26 -15.18 44.09
CA GLY A 365 -20.75 -16.49 43.69
C GLY A 365 -20.81 -16.72 42.17
N PRO A 366 -20.39 -17.91 41.71
CA PRO A 366 -20.46 -18.29 40.30
C PRO A 366 -21.90 -18.25 39.75
N ASP A 367 -22.08 -17.62 38.58
CA ASP A 367 -23.34 -17.57 37.84
C ASP A 367 -23.35 -18.64 36.74
N LYS A 368 -24.11 -19.72 36.97
CA LYS A 368 -24.23 -20.84 36.02
C LYS A 368 -24.90 -20.45 34.70
N ASN A 369 -25.80 -19.47 34.71
CA ASN A 369 -26.49 -19.02 33.51
C ASN A 369 -25.52 -18.26 32.62
N MET A 370 -24.78 -17.31 33.20
CA MET A 370 -23.72 -16.59 32.49
C MET A 370 -22.64 -17.53 31.96
N ALA A 371 -22.22 -18.51 32.76
CA ALA A 371 -21.28 -19.53 32.32
C ALA A 371 -21.81 -20.33 31.13
N GLY A 372 -23.09 -20.68 31.11
CA GLY A 372 -23.77 -21.31 29.98
C GLY A 372 -23.72 -20.45 28.71
N TYR A 373 -23.98 -19.14 28.82
CA TYR A 373 -23.89 -18.21 27.69
C TYR A 373 -22.46 -18.02 27.17
N CYS A 374 -21.46 -18.05 28.05
CA CYS A 374 -20.05 -17.88 27.67
C CYS A 374 -19.38 -19.18 27.21
N ASN A 375 -20.00 -20.34 27.41
CA ASN A 375 -19.40 -21.64 27.09
C ASN A 375 -18.98 -21.75 25.61
N SER A 376 -19.78 -21.24 24.67
CA SER A 376 -19.43 -21.26 23.25
C SER A 376 -18.24 -20.35 22.91
N LEU A 377 -18.07 -19.23 23.62
CA LEU A 377 -16.89 -18.37 23.51
C LEU A 377 -15.64 -19.07 24.08
N ILE A 378 -15.76 -19.70 25.25
CA ILE A 378 -14.66 -20.43 25.91
C ILE A 378 -14.12 -21.53 24.99
N VAL A 379 -15.01 -22.38 24.48
CA VAL A 379 -14.64 -23.45 23.53
C VAL A 379 -13.98 -22.87 22.26
N ARG A 380 -14.49 -21.74 21.75
CA ARG A 380 -13.91 -21.07 20.59
C ARG A 380 -12.49 -20.56 20.86
N ILE A 381 -12.25 -19.94 22.03
CA ILE A 381 -10.92 -19.49 22.45
C ILE A 381 -9.95 -20.67 22.46
N GLU A 382 -10.31 -21.76 23.14
CA GLU A 382 -9.45 -22.96 23.24
C GLU A 382 -9.17 -23.58 21.86
N THR A 383 -10.20 -23.65 21.01
CA THR A 383 -10.07 -24.15 19.63
C THR A 383 -9.13 -23.28 18.79
N PHE A 384 -9.21 -21.96 18.93
CA PHE A 384 -8.41 -21.02 18.13
C PHE A 384 -6.95 -20.98 18.59
N LEU A 385 -6.70 -21.04 19.89
CA LEU A 385 -5.35 -21.11 20.45
C LEU A 385 -4.62 -22.39 20.04
N SER A 386 -5.35 -23.48 19.83
CA SER A 386 -4.80 -24.78 19.40
C SER A 386 -4.87 -25.01 17.88
N SER A 387 -5.48 -24.10 17.11
CA SER A 387 -5.66 -24.25 15.66
C SER A 387 -4.33 -24.07 14.91
N PRO A 388 -3.95 -25.02 14.04
CA PRO A 388 -2.80 -24.86 13.15
C PRO A 388 -2.91 -23.65 12.23
N GLU A 389 -4.12 -23.30 11.77
CA GLU A 389 -4.35 -22.17 10.89
C GLU A 389 -4.03 -20.82 11.53
N LEU A 390 -4.15 -20.72 12.86
CA LEU A 390 -3.85 -19.52 13.65
C LEU A 390 -2.49 -19.60 14.35
N ALA A 391 -1.67 -20.62 14.05
CA ALA A 391 -0.39 -20.84 14.69
C ALA A 391 0.56 -19.63 14.54
N CYS A 392 0.48 -18.88 13.43
CA CYS A 392 1.28 -17.68 13.23
C CYS A 392 0.96 -16.54 14.22
N LEU A 393 -0.20 -16.58 14.89
CA LEU A 393 -0.60 -15.61 15.90
C LEU A 393 -0.45 -16.16 17.32
N PHE A 394 -0.73 -17.45 17.54
CA PHE A 394 -0.86 -18.01 18.90
C PHE A 394 0.18 -19.08 19.27
N SER A 395 0.92 -19.62 18.31
CA SER A 395 2.00 -20.58 18.61
C SER A 395 3.28 -19.85 19.00
N ASP A 396 4.05 -20.43 19.91
CA ASP A 396 5.42 -19.96 20.22
C ASP A 396 6.46 -20.40 19.17
N ARG A 397 6.05 -21.21 18.18
CA ARG A 397 6.94 -21.68 17.10
C ARG A 397 7.29 -20.55 16.14
N GLY A 398 8.55 -20.50 15.73
CA GLY A 398 9.06 -19.49 14.79
C GLY A 398 9.63 -18.27 15.49
N VAL A 399 10.25 -17.40 14.69
CA VAL A 399 10.84 -16.15 15.18
C VAL A 399 9.78 -15.09 15.38
N ASP A 400 9.94 -14.26 16.41
CA ASP A 400 9.12 -13.06 16.60
C ASP A 400 9.39 -12.05 15.49
N ILE A 401 8.38 -11.81 14.64
CA ILE A 401 8.53 -10.89 13.51
C ILE A 401 8.72 -9.43 13.92
N CYS A 402 8.15 -8.97 15.03
CA CYS A 402 8.35 -7.60 15.52
C CYS A 402 9.81 -7.40 15.92
N SER A 403 10.39 -8.36 16.64
CA SER A 403 11.82 -8.35 16.95
C SER A 403 12.70 -8.40 15.69
N GLN A 404 12.29 -9.14 14.65
CA GLN A 404 13.02 -9.16 13.37
C GLN A 404 12.90 -7.85 12.59
N ILE A 405 11.75 -7.16 12.67
CA ILE A 405 11.57 -5.81 12.10
C ILE A 405 12.50 -4.83 12.82
N ASP A 406 12.55 -4.85 14.15
CA ASP A 406 13.46 -3.99 14.92
C ASP A 406 14.93 -4.26 14.56
N ALA A 407 15.33 -5.55 14.46
CA ALA A 407 16.67 -5.93 14.04
C ALA A 407 16.98 -5.54 12.57
N PHE A 408 15.97 -5.52 11.70
CA PHE A 408 16.10 -5.05 10.32
C PHE A 408 16.29 -3.53 10.27
N LEU A 409 15.60 -2.80 11.15
CA LEU A 409 15.69 -1.36 11.24
C LEU A 409 17.03 -0.89 11.79
N ALA A 410 17.53 -1.57 12.82
CA ALA A 410 18.82 -1.28 13.46
C ALA A 410 20.03 -1.59 12.56
N ASP A 411 19.91 -2.54 11.62
CA ASP A 411 21.00 -2.89 10.72
C ASP A 411 21.16 -1.86 9.58
N PRO A 412 22.27 -1.11 9.52
CA PRO A 412 22.50 -0.08 8.50
C PRO A 412 22.73 -0.67 7.10
N ASN A 413 23.05 -1.97 6.97
CA ASN A 413 23.31 -2.65 5.71
C ASN A 413 22.05 -3.32 5.13
N ALA A 414 21.07 -3.64 5.97
CA ALA A 414 19.81 -4.24 5.52
C ALA A 414 18.93 -3.20 4.79
N ARG A 415 18.47 -3.55 3.59
CA ARG A 415 17.67 -2.66 2.72
C ARG A 415 16.23 -3.13 2.51
N ALA A 416 16.00 -4.44 2.44
CA ALA A 416 14.67 -4.99 2.20
C ALA A 416 14.30 -6.09 3.20
N LEU A 417 13.02 -6.12 3.55
CA LEU A 417 12.36 -7.20 4.29
C LEU A 417 11.16 -7.66 3.47
N VAL A 418 11.07 -8.97 3.17
CA VAL A 418 9.93 -9.57 2.46
C VAL A 418 9.18 -10.49 3.40
N LEU A 419 7.88 -10.24 3.56
CA LEU A 419 6.99 -11.00 4.42
C LEU A 419 6.00 -11.77 3.54
N SER A 420 6.18 -13.08 3.43
CA SER A 420 5.32 -13.95 2.63
C SER A 420 4.11 -14.43 3.42
N PHE A 421 2.92 -14.24 2.85
CA PHE A 421 1.65 -14.76 3.38
C PHE A 421 1.05 -15.85 2.49
N GLU A 422 1.83 -16.40 1.56
CA GLU A 422 1.42 -17.45 0.60
C GLU A 422 0.79 -18.64 1.33
N MET A 423 1.41 -19.08 2.43
CA MET A 423 1.00 -20.24 3.23
C MET A 423 0.08 -19.89 4.41
N VAL A 424 -0.38 -18.64 4.52
CA VAL A 424 -1.31 -18.25 5.59
C VAL A 424 -2.73 -18.65 5.20
N SER A 425 -3.40 -19.34 6.11
CA SER A 425 -4.77 -19.79 5.91
C SER A 425 -5.74 -18.61 5.69
N PHE A 426 -6.64 -18.77 4.71
CA PHE A 426 -7.79 -17.87 4.52
C PHE A 426 -8.90 -18.09 5.56
N LYS A 427 -8.83 -19.19 6.34
CA LYS A 427 -9.79 -19.43 7.42
C LYS A 427 -9.61 -18.40 8.52
N HIS A 428 -10.71 -18.07 9.19
CA HIS A 428 -10.75 -17.15 10.32
C HIS A 428 -10.22 -15.73 10.04
N ASN A 429 -10.09 -15.33 8.77
CA ASN A 429 -9.51 -14.05 8.34
C ASN A 429 -8.09 -13.81 8.91
N THR A 430 -7.33 -14.90 9.14
CA THR A 430 -6.03 -14.87 9.80
C THR A 430 -5.05 -13.94 9.09
N ARG A 431 -5.01 -14.06 7.76
CA ARG A 431 -4.12 -13.28 6.89
C ARG A 431 -4.44 -11.80 6.95
N GLU A 432 -5.72 -11.45 6.91
CA GLU A 432 -6.19 -10.08 6.99
C GLU A 432 -5.86 -9.44 8.35
N ILE A 433 -6.10 -10.16 9.45
CA ILE A 433 -5.81 -9.67 10.79
C ILE A 433 -4.30 -9.52 11.00
N LEU A 434 -3.51 -10.54 10.63
CA LEU A 434 -2.05 -10.50 10.76
C LEU A 434 -1.45 -9.31 10.03
N LEU A 435 -1.86 -9.08 8.78
CA LEU A 435 -1.39 -7.94 7.99
C LEU A 435 -1.80 -6.61 8.66
N ASN A 436 -3.04 -6.51 9.13
CA ASN A 436 -3.54 -5.31 9.79
C ASN A 436 -2.76 -5.01 11.08
N THR A 437 -2.48 -6.01 11.91
CA THR A 437 -1.70 -5.82 13.14
C THR A 437 -0.24 -5.45 12.84
N LEU A 438 0.38 -6.03 11.80
CA LEU A 438 1.71 -5.60 11.32
C LEU A 438 1.69 -4.13 10.85
N GLY A 439 0.65 -3.72 10.12
CA GLY A 439 0.45 -2.32 9.74
C GLY A 439 0.35 -1.39 10.95
N ARG A 440 -0.43 -1.76 11.98
CA ARG A 440 -0.54 -0.96 13.21
C ARG A 440 0.79 -0.88 13.96
N HIS A 441 1.53 -1.99 14.01
CA HIS A 441 2.86 -2.02 14.63
C HIS A 441 3.82 -1.04 13.93
N LEU A 442 3.90 -1.08 12.60
CA LEU A 442 4.73 -0.14 11.82
C LEU A 442 4.29 1.32 12.01
N LEU A 443 2.98 1.60 12.03
CA LEU A 443 2.46 2.94 12.30
C LEU A 443 2.83 3.42 13.72
N GLY A 444 2.81 2.51 14.70
CA GLY A 444 3.28 2.77 16.06
C GLY A 444 4.76 3.16 16.11
N LEU A 445 5.63 2.42 15.38
CA LEU A 445 7.04 2.77 15.24
C LEU A 445 7.24 4.13 14.56
N ALA A 446 6.45 4.42 13.52
CA ALA A 446 6.48 5.71 12.83
C ALA A 446 6.13 6.87 13.79
N ARG A 447 5.05 6.72 14.56
CA ARG A 447 4.61 7.72 15.56
C ARG A 447 5.66 7.97 16.65
N LYS A 448 6.47 6.96 16.98
CA LYS A 448 7.64 7.07 17.87
C LYS A 448 8.87 7.74 17.21
N GLY A 449 8.80 8.07 15.92
CA GLY A 449 9.84 8.79 15.20
C GLY A 449 10.89 7.91 14.52
N GLN A 450 10.71 6.58 14.49
CA GLN A 450 11.72 5.63 13.97
C GLN A 450 12.12 5.85 12.50
N PHE A 451 11.26 6.46 11.69
CA PHE A 451 11.50 6.65 10.25
C PHE A 451 11.75 8.11 9.85
N ARG A 452 11.98 9.02 10.82
CA ARG A 452 12.23 10.44 10.51
C ARG A 452 13.53 10.66 9.75
N ASP A 453 14.61 10.03 10.21
CA ASP A 453 15.94 10.19 9.62
C ASP A 453 16.18 9.18 8.48
N ASN A 454 15.49 8.05 8.51
CA ASN A 454 15.58 7.00 7.50
C ASN A 454 14.16 6.59 7.06
N PRO A 455 13.59 7.24 6.03
CA PRO A 455 12.25 6.95 5.55
C PRO A 455 12.07 5.50 5.14
N MET A 456 10.91 4.93 5.47
CA MET A 456 10.52 3.57 5.13
C MET A 456 9.45 3.57 4.05
N VAL A 457 9.61 2.68 3.06
CA VAL A 457 8.58 2.40 2.05
C VAL A 457 7.98 1.02 2.29
N CYS A 458 6.68 0.96 2.58
CA CYS A 458 5.94 -0.29 2.70
C CYS A 458 5.26 -0.62 1.37
N PHE A 459 5.54 -1.78 0.80
CA PHE A 459 4.86 -2.27 -0.39
C PHE A 459 3.80 -3.27 0.03
N LEU A 460 2.56 -3.03 -0.37
CA LEU A 460 1.45 -3.95 -0.16
C LEU A 460 0.92 -4.41 -1.52
N ASP A 461 1.21 -5.65 -1.89
CA ASP A 461 0.59 -6.25 -3.06
C ASP A 461 -0.82 -6.78 -2.77
N GLU A 462 -1.63 -6.93 -3.81
CA GLU A 462 -3.03 -7.36 -3.73
C GLU A 462 -3.86 -6.63 -2.66
N ALA A 463 -3.65 -5.32 -2.53
CA ALA A 463 -4.17 -4.53 -1.41
C ALA A 463 -5.70 -4.55 -1.24
N HIS A 464 -6.47 -4.82 -2.30
CA HIS A 464 -7.93 -4.98 -2.23
C HIS A 464 -8.38 -6.19 -1.39
N GLN A 465 -7.46 -7.13 -1.11
CA GLN A 465 -7.73 -8.23 -0.20
C GLN A 465 -7.79 -7.78 1.26
N PHE A 466 -7.31 -6.57 1.57
CA PHE A 466 -7.03 -6.16 2.95
C PHE A 466 -7.59 -4.79 3.31
N ILE A 467 -7.45 -3.80 2.44
CA ILE A 467 -7.86 -2.41 2.72
C ILE A 467 -9.37 -2.29 2.55
N GLY A 468 -10.03 -1.58 3.46
CA GLY A 468 -11.46 -1.28 3.36
C GLY A 468 -12.37 -2.46 3.69
N ARG A 469 -11.80 -3.56 4.19
CA ARG A 469 -12.54 -4.69 4.71
C ARG A 469 -12.81 -4.52 6.19
N SER A 470 -13.85 -5.21 6.65
CA SER A 470 -14.10 -5.41 8.07
C SER A 470 -14.12 -6.88 8.38
N VAL A 471 -13.61 -7.26 9.55
CA VAL A 471 -13.66 -8.61 10.08
C VAL A 471 -14.61 -8.65 11.26
N GLY A 472 -15.44 -9.69 11.34
CA GLY A 472 -16.44 -9.87 12.38
C GLY A 472 -17.85 -10.03 11.79
N ASP A 473 -18.82 -10.28 12.66
CA ASP A 473 -20.24 -10.29 12.30
C ASP A 473 -20.79 -8.85 12.19
N ASP A 474 -22.04 -8.70 11.75
CA ASP A 474 -22.66 -7.37 11.55
C ASP A 474 -22.67 -6.48 12.81
N LEU A 475 -22.54 -7.09 14.00
CA LEU A 475 -22.54 -6.41 15.29
C LEU A 475 -21.14 -6.11 15.83
N ASN A 476 -20.11 -6.85 15.40
CA ASN A 476 -18.71 -6.73 15.85
C ASN A 476 -17.74 -6.48 14.68
N ARG A 477 -18.14 -5.70 13.68
CA ARG A 477 -17.28 -5.35 12.55
C ARG A 477 -16.09 -4.50 13.00
N VAL A 478 -14.90 -5.07 12.91
CA VAL A 478 -13.64 -4.36 13.13
C VAL A 478 -13.07 -3.95 11.77
N PRO A 479 -12.89 -2.65 11.50
CA PRO A 479 -12.28 -2.20 10.26
C PRO A 479 -10.79 -2.57 10.23
N LEU A 480 -10.34 -3.04 9.07
CA LEU A 480 -8.93 -3.27 8.78
C LEU A 480 -8.35 -1.99 8.16
N ASP A 481 -8.11 -1.01 9.01
CA ASP A 481 -7.80 0.36 8.62
C ASP A 481 -6.31 0.71 8.72
N ALA A 482 -5.44 -0.20 9.19
CA ALA A 482 -4.04 0.14 9.48
C ALA A 482 -3.31 0.75 8.28
N PHE A 483 -3.43 0.16 7.09
CA PHE A 483 -2.83 0.71 5.88
C PHE A 483 -3.54 1.98 5.36
N GLY A 484 -4.83 2.14 5.66
CA GLY A 484 -5.54 3.38 5.41
C GLY A 484 -5.07 4.52 6.31
N LEU A 485 -4.81 4.24 7.58
CA LEU A 485 -4.19 5.18 8.53
C LEU A 485 -2.74 5.49 8.13
N ILE A 486 -1.97 4.51 7.67
CA ILE A 486 -0.62 4.76 7.11
C ILE A 486 -0.69 5.71 5.92
N ALA A 487 -1.66 5.54 5.01
CA ALA A 487 -1.85 6.44 3.87
C ALA A 487 -2.29 7.86 4.29
N LYS A 488 -3.05 8.01 5.38
CA LYS A 488 -3.51 9.32 5.88
C LYS A 488 -2.48 10.06 6.73
N GLU A 489 -1.73 9.34 7.55
CA GLU A 489 -0.89 9.93 8.60
C GLU A 489 0.60 9.60 8.46
N GLY A 490 0.94 8.45 7.84
CA GLY A 490 2.29 7.89 7.83
C GLY A 490 3.34 8.82 7.21
N ARG A 491 2.95 9.59 6.18
CA ARG A 491 3.81 10.57 5.50
C ARG A 491 4.51 11.52 6.47
N LYS A 492 3.81 12.03 7.48
CA LYS A 492 4.35 12.96 8.50
C LYS A 492 5.50 12.34 9.30
N TYR A 493 5.53 11.01 9.38
CA TYR A 493 6.44 10.24 10.21
C TYR A 493 7.50 9.49 9.40
N GLY A 494 7.60 9.71 8.09
CA GLY A 494 8.55 9.02 7.22
C GLY A 494 8.14 7.59 6.85
N LEU A 495 6.89 7.18 7.14
CA LEU A 495 6.34 5.89 6.71
C LEU A 495 5.46 6.10 5.48
N THR A 496 5.91 5.62 4.33
CA THR A 496 5.17 5.72 3.06
C THR A 496 4.71 4.35 2.62
N THR A 497 3.74 4.31 1.71
CA THR A 497 3.17 3.04 1.24
C THR A 497 3.03 3.04 -0.27
N VAL A 498 3.27 1.88 -0.88
CA VAL A 498 2.97 1.56 -2.27
C VAL A 498 1.87 0.51 -2.26
N ILE A 499 0.69 0.91 -2.69
CA ILE A 499 -0.50 0.06 -2.75
C ILE A 499 -0.62 -0.49 -4.15
N ALA A 500 -0.44 -1.80 -4.32
CA ALA A 500 -0.62 -2.46 -5.60
C ALA A 500 -1.91 -3.29 -5.62
N THR A 501 -2.77 -3.08 -6.61
CA THR A 501 -4.01 -3.83 -6.75
C THR A 501 -4.52 -3.88 -8.18
N GLN A 502 -5.16 -4.98 -8.53
CA GLN A 502 -5.86 -5.17 -9.79
C GLN A 502 -7.32 -4.68 -9.78
N ARG A 503 -7.85 -4.35 -8.59
CA ARG A 503 -9.22 -3.86 -8.39
C ARG A 503 -9.18 -2.54 -7.60
N PRO A 504 -8.94 -1.39 -8.25
CA PRO A 504 -8.90 -0.11 -7.55
C PRO A 504 -10.24 0.25 -6.91
N ARG A 505 -11.39 -0.14 -7.48
CA ARG A 505 -12.73 0.13 -6.91
C ARG A 505 -12.98 -0.48 -5.52
N ASP A 506 -12.25 -1.53 -5.19
CA ASP A 506 -12.36 -2.24 -3.92
C ASP A 506 -11.50 -1.56 -2.83
N VAL A 507 -10.74 -0.51 -3.18
CA VAL A 507 -9.98 0.32 -2.24
C VAL A 507 -10.81 1.55 -1.86
N PRO A 508 -10.92 1.90 -0.56
CA PRO A 508 -11.63 3.10 -0.12
C PRO A 508 -11.14 4.39 -0.79
N GLN A 509 -12.08 5.25 -1.19
CA GLN A 509 -11.80 6.51 -1.90
C GLN A 509 -10.93 7.48 -1.08
N ASP A 510 -11.11 7.48 0.23
CA ASP A 510 -10.33 8.28 1.17
C ASP A 510 -8.88 7.80 1.27
N VAL A 511 -8.58 6.53 0.98
CA VAL A 511 -7.21 6.01 0.86
C VAL A 511 -6.64 6.31 -0.53
N LEU A 512 -7.41 6.07 -1.59
CA LEU A 512 -6.99 6.35 -2.97
C LEU A 512 -6.62 7.82 -3.18
N SER A 513 -7.38 8.74 -2.60
CA SER A 513 -7.12 10.19 -2.67
C SER A 513 -5.86 10.65 -1.92
N GLN A 514 -5.29 9.81 -1.04
CA GLN A 514 -3.99 10.11 -0.41
C GLN A 514 -2.80 9.65 -1.25
N LEU A 515 -3.03 8.85 -2.29
CA LEU A 515 -1.96 8.36 -3.15
C LEU A 515 -1.54 9.45 -4.12
N GLY A 516 -0.33 9.97 -3.94
CA GLY A 516 0.21 11.04 -4.77
C GLY A 516 0.59 10.55 -6.16
N THR A 517 1.50 9.57 -6.25
CA THR A 517 1.98 9.07 -7.55
C THR A 517 1.30 7.75 -7.89
N LEU A 518 0.75 7.64 -9.09
CA LEU A 518 -0.06 6.52 -9.55
C LEU A 518 0.52 5.94 -10.84
N PHE A 519 0.83 4.65 -10.83
CA PHE A 519 1.17 3.87 -12.01
C PHE A 519 -0.07 3.12 -12.45
N VAL A 520 -0.64 3.52 -13.58
CA VAL A 520 -1.86 2.93 -14.12
C VAL A 520 -1.51 2.16 -15.37
N HIS A 521 -1.38 0.84 -15.23
CA HIS A 521 -1.30 -0.10 -16.34
C HIS A 521 -2.68 -0.28 -16.98
N ARG A 522 -2.74 -1.10 -18.04
CA ARG A 522 -4.01 -1.40 -18.73
C ARG A 522 -5.11 -1.83 -17.76
N LEU A 523 -6.22 -1.11 -17.78
CA LEU A 523 -7.48 -1.43 -17.10
C LEU A 523 -8.59 -1.50 -18.15
N THR A 524 -9.27 -2.65 -18.24
CA THR A 524 -10.35 -2.87 -19.21
C THR A 524 -11.74 -2.60 -18.64
N ASN A 525 -11.88 -2.63 -17.31
CA ASN A 525 -13.16 -2.39 -16.64
C ASN A 525 -13.42 -0.88 -16.48
N GLU A 526 -14.56 -0.42 -16.97
CA GLU A 526 -14.94 0.99 -16.92
C GLU A 526 -15.04 1.53 -15.49
N ARG A 527 -15.59 0.77 -14.54
CA ARG A 527 -15.72 1.21 -13.14
C ARG A 527 -14.37 1.37 -12.46
N ASP A 528 -13.41 0.50 -12.80
CA ASP A 528 -12.05 0.60 -12.26
C ASP A 528 -11.33 1.84 -12.82
N ARG A 529 -11.52 2.14 -14.13
CA ARG A 529 -11.02 3.37 -14.75
C ARG A 529 -11.64 4.61 -14.10
N GLU A 530 -12.95 4.66 -13.94
CA GLU A 530 -13.65 5.79 -13.29
C GLU A 530 -13.16 6.03 -11.85
N THR A 531 -12.86 4.95 -11.10
CA THR A 531 -12.34 5.07 -9.74
C THR A 531 -10.98 5.77 -9.73
N ILE A 532 -10.09 5.39 -10.65
CA ILE A 532 -8.79 6.04 -10.83
C ILE A 532 -8.97 7.50 -11.28
N GLU A 533 -9.84 7.78 -12.25
CA GLU A 533 -10.13 9.13 -12.71
C GLU A 533 -10.57 10.05 -11.56
N ARG A 534 -11.46 9.57 -10.68
CA ARG A 534 -11.90 10.33 -9.51
C ARG A 534 -10.80 10.53 -8.46
N ALA A 535 -9.90 9.56 -8.30
CA ALA A 535 -8.81 9.63 -7.32
C ALA A 535 -7.71 10.60 -7.73
N CYS A 536 -7.50 10.80 -9.03
CA CYS A 536 -6.40 11.60 -9.57
C CYS A 536 -6.68 13.11 -9.66
N GLY A 537 -7.85 13.59 -9.22
CA GLY A 537 -8.25 15.00 -9.36
C GLY A 537 -8.48 15.40 -10.81
N ASP A 538 -8.07 16.62 -11.21
CA ASP A 538 -8.04 17.12 -12.59
C ASP A 538 -7.00 16.37 -13.46
N LEU A 539 -6.94 15.04 -13.34
CA LEU A 539 -6.42 14.23 -14.42
C LEU A 539 -7.29 14.54 -15.62
N ASP A 540 -6.68 15.16 -16.61
CA ASP A 540 -7.29 15.47 -17.88
C ASP A 540 -7.92 14.16 -18.41
N ARG A 541 -9.26 14.09 -18.52
CA ARG A 541 -9.99 12.89 -18.99
C ARG A 541 -9.35 12.30 -20.26
N SER A 542 -8.69 13.15 -21.04
CA SER A 542 -7.88 12.78 -22.19
C SER A 542 -6.78 11.75 -21.89
N ALA A 543 -6.05 11.85 -20.77
CA ALA A 543 -5.02 10.88 -20.40
C ALA A 543 -5.62 9.51 -20.03
N ALA A 544 -6.76 9.51 -19.35
CA ALA A 544 -7.46 8.28 -18.97
C ALA A 544 -8.05 7.52 -20.18
N ALA A 545 -8.35 8.22 -21.28
CA ALA A 545 -8.80 7.62 -22.53
C ALA A 545 -7.78 6.65 -23.15
N PHE A 546 -6.49 6.77 -22.81
CA PHE A 546 -5.44 5.88 -23.29
C PHE A 546 -5.25 4.63 -22.42
N ILE A 547 -5.79 4.58 -21.19
CA ILE A 547 -5.61 3.45 -20.27
C ILE A 547 -6.03 2.11 -20.90
N PRO A 548 -7.16 2.00 -21.64
CA PRO A 548 -7.59 0.73 -22.21
C PRO A 548 -6.68 0.22 -23.34
N SER A 549 -5.99 1.11 -24.06
CA SER A 549 -5.15 0.77 -25.22
C SER A 549 -3.68 0.51 -24.86
N LEU A 550 -3.28 0.67 -23.60
CA LEU A 550 -1.91 0.39 -23.15
C LEU A 550 -1.50 -1.06 -23.43
N ALA A 551 -0.32 -1.24 -23.98
CA ALA A 551 0.27 -2.57 -24.15
C ALA A 551 0.78 -3.13 -22.82
N GLN A 552 1.12 -4.42 -22.80
CA GLN A 552 1.71 -5.05 -21.63
C GLN A 552 3.05 -4.38 -21.27
N GLY A 553 3.20 -4.02 -20.00
CA GLY A 553 4.39 -3.32 -19.50
C GLY A 553 4.34 -1.80 -19.69
N GLU A 554 3.33 -1.27 -20.38
CA GLU A 554 3.08 0.17 -20.43
C GLU A 554 2.20 0.63 -19.27
N ALA A 555 2.57 1.75 -18.68
CA ALA A 555 1.80 2.41 -17.62
C ALA A 555 1.74 3.92 -17.86
N ILE A 556 0.62 4.52 -17.54
CA ILE A 556 0.53 5.97 -17.40
C ILE A 556 0.88 6.32 -15.96
N VAL A 557 1.91 7.14 -15.79
CA VAL A 557 2.34 7.64 -14.49
C VAL A 557 1.79 9.04 -14.29
N VAL A 558 1.04 9.21 -13.20
CA VAL A 558 0.42 10.49 -12.83
C VAL A 558 0.84 10.83 -11.41
N GLY A 559 1.09 12.10 -11.14
CA GLY A 559 1.28 12.56 -9.76
C GLY A 559 1.40 14.07 -9.67
N PRO A 560 1.22 14.64 -8.47
CA PRO A 560 1.28 16.08 -8.25
C PRO A 560 2.69 16.66 -8.46
N ASP A 561 3.72 15.82 -8.35
CA ASP A 561 5.11 16.23 -8.53
C ASP A 561 5.63 15.95 -9.95
N LEU A 562 4.76 15.42 -10.84
CA LEU A 562 5.03 15.25 -12.27
C LEU A 562 4.53 16.46 -13.07
N PRO A 563 5.24 16.87 -14.13
CA PRO A 563 4.84 18.00 -14.97
C PRO A 563 3.53 17.72 -15.71
N ALA A 564 3.29 16.46 -16.09
CA ALA A 564 2.12 15.99 -16.81
C ALA A 564 1.99 14.45 -16.66
N PRO A 565 0.85 13.84 -17.05
CA PRO A 565 0.74 12.39 -17.20
C PRO A 565 1.78 11.87 -18.20
N LEU A 566 2.59 10.89 -17.78
CA LEU A 566 3.67 10.33 -18.59
C LEU A 566 3.35 8.87 -18.95
N PRO A 567 3.12 8.53 -20.23
CA PRO A 567 3.06 7.14 -20.67
C PRO A 567 4.48 6.57 -20.70
N ILE A 568 4.73 5.54 -19.89
CA ILE A 568 6.05 4.93 -19.71
C ILE A 568 5.95 3.44 -20.01
N LEU A 569 6.81 2.96 -20.92
CA LEU A 569 7.15 1.56 -21.03
C LEU A 569 8.12 1.21 -19.89
N MET A 570 7.62 0.45 -18.92
CA MET A 570 8.36 0.11 -17.71
C MET A 570 9.55 -0.78 -18.03
N THR A 571 10.72 -0.47 -17.46
CA THR A 571 11.90 -1.34 -17.57
C THR A 571 11.61 -2.67 -16.90
N GLN A 572 11.86 -3.75 -17.64
CA GLN A 572 11.71 -5.09 -17.12
C GLN A 572 12.68 -5.35 -15.96
N PRO A 573 12.25 -5.99 -14.86
CA PRO A 573 13.17 -6.46 -13.84
C PRO A 573 14.20 -7.43 -14.42
N GLU A 574 15.40 -7.43 -13.82
CA GLU A 574 16.45 -8.39 -14.17
C GLU A 574 15.96 -9.82 -13.95
N LYS A 575 16.56 -10.82 -14.64
CA LYS A 575 16.06 -12.21 -14.61
C LYS A 575 15.82 -12.76 -13.19
N GLY A 576 16.71 -12.46 -12.25
CA GLY A 576 16.57 -12.89 -10.85
C GLY A 576 15.50 -12.14 -10.05
N GLN A 577 15.08 -10.95 -10.52
CA GLN A 577 14.11 -10.06 -9.86
C GLN A 577 12.69 -10.23 -10.40
N ARG A 578 12.50 -11.03 -11.46
CA ARG A 578 11.18 -11.21 -12.06
C ARG A 578 10.24 -11.95 -11.10
N PRO A 579 9.05 -11.40 -10.83
CA PRO A 579 8.08 -12.05 -9.95
C PRO A 579 7.62 -13.38 -10.57
N ALA A 580 7.24 -14.34 -9.72
CA ALA A 580 6.71 -15.64 -10.15
C ALA A 580 5.23 -15.54 -10.59
N SER A 581 4.89 -14.54 -11.39
CA SER A 581 3.52 -14.20 -11.79
C SER A 581 3.02 -14.96 -13.02
N HIS A 582 3.77 -15.95 -13.53
CA HIS A 582 3.40 -16.71 -14.70
C HIS A 582 2.45 -17.85 -14.31
N GLY A 583 1.34 -17.99 -15.04
CA GLY A 583 0.48 -19.15 -14.93
C GLY A 583 1.18 -20.46 -15.34
N PRO A 584 0.58 -21.62 -15.05
CA PRO A 584 1.17 -22.90 -15.43
C PRO A 584 1.35 -22.99 -16.95
N GLN A 585 2.48 -23.53 -17.39
CA GLN A 585 2.78 -23.77 -18.80
C GLN A 585 2.01 -25.00 -19.29
N TYR A 586 0.73 -24.82 -19.60
CA TYR A 586 -0.16 -25.90 -20.04
C TYR A 586 0.44 -26.72 -21.19
N GLN A 587 1.08 -26.08 -22.17
CA GLN A 587 1.64 -26.76 -23.34
C GLN A 587 2.88 -27.62 -23.03
N GLU A 588 3.61 -27.31 -21.96
CA GLU A 588 4.73 -28.15 -21.49
C GLU A 588 4.24 -29.29 -20.60
N ARG A 589 3.13 -29.10 -19.89
CA ARG A 589 2.61 -30.01 -18.87
C ARG A 589 1.56 -30.99 -19.40
N TRP A 590 0.77 -30.61 -20.39
CA TRP A 590 -0.26 -31.46 -20.98
C TRP A 590 0.37 -32.41 -22.00
N GLY A 591 0.04 -33.70 -21.92
CA GLY A 591 0.59 -34.75 -22.80
C GLY A 591 1.83 -35.47 -22.25
N GLN A 592 2.33 -35.08 -21.07
CA GLN A 592 3.24 -35.93 -20.29
C GLN A 592 2.40 -36.91 -19.48
N ASP A 593 2.76 -38.20 -19.47
CA ASP A 593 2.11 -39.19 -18.60
C ASP A 593 2.15 -38.65 -17.16
N ALA A 594 0.97 -38.54 -16.55
CA ALA A 594 0.85 -38.03 -15.20
C ALA A 594 1.74 -38.88 -14.30
N LYS A 595 2.79 -38.28 -13.73
CA LYS A 595 3.50 -38.90 -12.61
C LYS A 595 2.44 -39.08 -11.53
N VAL A 596 2.06 -40.33 -11.27
CA VAL A 596 1.26 -40.70 -10.11
C VAL A 596 2.04 -40.15 -8.91
N VAL A 597 1.45 -39.15 -8.26
CA VAL A 597 1.97 -38.64 -6.99
C VAL A 597 1.61 -39.71 -5.97
N GLU A 598 2.60 -40.51 -5.56
CA GLU A 598 2.48 -41.43 -4.42
C GLU A 598 2.26 -40.67 -3.12
#